data_AF-A0A1J3H3N2-F1
#
_entry.id   AF-A0A1J3H3N2-F1
#
_cell.length_a   1.000
_cell.length_b   1.000
_cell.length_c   1.000
_cell.angle_alpha   90.00
_cell.angle_beta   90.00
_cell.angle_gamma   90.00
#
_symmetry.space_group_name_H-M   'P 1'
#
loop_
_entity.id
_entity.type
_entity.pdbx_description
1 polymer ?
#
loop_
_entity_poly.entity_id
_entity_poly.type
_entity_poly.pdbx_seq_one_letter_code
_entity_poly.pdbx_strand_id
1 'polypeptide(L)'
;LIPWLLWRIWKNRNELVLNGKEFGAMDLIEKAKEDMEEWRNRNEAKSREEPKHSQIPLRTRWKPPPAGWIKCNVDGTREQTRNQCGV
;
A
#
# COMPACT_ATOMS: atom_id res chain seq x y z
N LEU A 1 -8.31 -12.76 0.75
CA LEU A 1 -7.15 -13.14 1.59
C LEU A 1 -5.82 -13.15 0.84
N ILE A 2 -5.72 -13.79 -0.35
CA ILE A 2 -4.45 -13.96 -1.08
C ILE A 2 -3.65 -12.65 -1.28
N PRO A 3 -4.24 -11.51 -1.72
CA PRO A 3 -3.49 -10.26 -1.89
C PRO A 3 -2.86 -9.75 -0.59
N TRP A 4 -3.59 -9.87 0.52
CA TRP A 4 -3.14 -9.44 1.84
C TRP A 4 -2.03 -10.33 2.40
N LEU A 5 -2.08 -11.64 2.14
CA LEU A 5 -0.98 -12.55 2.49
C LEU A 5 0.29 -12.19 1.73
N LEU A 6 0.23 -11.99 0.41
CA LEU A 6 1.39 -11.59 -0.38
C LEU A 6 1.98 -10.26 0.11
N TRP A 7 1.13 -9.28 0.39
CA TRP A 7 1.52 -8.00 0.97
C TRP A 7 2.20 -8.15 2.33
N ARG A 8 1.64 -9.00 3.20
CA ARG A 8 2.15 -9.26 4.54
C ARG A 8 3.48 -10.02 4.53
N ILE A 9 3.66 -10.98 3.63
CA ILE A 9 4.94 -11.68 3.40
C ILE A 9 6.01 -10.69 2.92
N TRP A 10 5.67 -9.84 1.94
CA TRP A 10 6.60 -8.83 1.44
C TRP A 10 7.02 -7.84 2.54
N LYS A 11 6.07 -7.34 3.34
CA LYS A 11 6.36 -6.47 4.49
C LYS A 11 7.25 -7.16 5.53
N ASN A 12 6.95 -8.40 5.90
CA ASN A 12 7.77 -9.17 6.86
C ASN A 12 9.21 -9.32 6.36
N ARG A 13 9.39 -9.65 5.07
CA ARG A 13 10.72 -9.75 4.47
C ARG A 13 11.48 -8.43 4.56
N ASN A 14 10.83 -7.30 4.29
CA ASN A 14 11.47 -5.99 4.37
C ASN A 14 11.82 -5.62 5.82
N GLU A 15 10.94 -5.89 6.77
CA GLU A 15 11.20 -5.66 8.19
C GLU A 15 12.36 -6.50 8.72
N LEU A 16 12.48 -7.75 8.26
CA LEU A 16 13.61 -8.59 8.60
C LEU A 16 14.92 -8.01 8.03
N VAL A 17 14.91 -7.55 6.78
CA VAL A 17 16.11 -7.02 6.12
C VAL A 17 16.54 -5.66 6.68
N LEU A 18 15.59 -4.77 6.97
CA LEU A 18 15.87 -3.39 7.39
C LEU A 18 16.06 -3.26 8.90
N ASN A 19 15.24 -3.98 9.68
CA ASN A 19 15.15 -3.81 11.14
C ASN A 19 15.51 -5.08 11.92
N GLY A 20 15.85 -6.19 11.24
CA GLY A 20 16.19 -7.47 11.88
C GLY A 20 15.01 -8.13 12.61
N LYS A 21 13.78 -7.69 12.33
CA LYS A 21 12.59 -8.15 13.05
C LYS A 21 11.85 -9.22 12.24
N GLU A 22 11.66 -10.37 12.86
CA GLU A 22 10.87 -11.47 12.30
C GLU A 22 9.49 -11.54 12.98
N PHE A 23 8.46 -11.78 12.18
CA PHE A 23 7.11 -12.03 12.66
C PHE A 23 6.71 -13.49 12.45
N GLY A 24 5.99 -14.07 13.42
CA GLY A 24 5.46 -15.43 13.32
C GLY A 24 4.48 -15.60 12.16
N ALA A 25 4.45 -16.80 11.58
CA ALA A 25 3.56 -17.10 10.46
C ALA A 25 2.07 -16.96 10.83
N MET A 26 1.68 -17.33 12.06
CA MET A 26 0.30 -17.20 12.54
C MET A 26 -0.11 -15.72 12.67
N ASP A 27 0.74 -14.89 13.25
CA ASP A 27 0.51 -13.44 13.37
C ASP A 27 0.34 -12.78 12.00
N LEU A 28 1.11 -13.23 11.00
CA LEU A 28 0.99 -12.76 9.61
C LEU A 28 -0.37 -13.11 9.00
N ILE A 29 -0.84 -14.34 9.24
CA ILE A 29 -2.13 -14.81 8.74
C ILE A 29 -3.28 -14.03 9.40
N GLU A 30 -3.21 -13.83 10.71
CA GLU A 30 -4.20 -13.04 11.46
C GLU A 30 -4.26 -11.60 10.94
N LYS A 31 -3.11 -10.92 10.87
CA LYS A 31 -3.02 -9.56 10.32
C LYS A 31 -3.49 -9.47 8.87
N ALA A 32 -3.27 -10.49 8.05
CA ALA A 32 -3.77 -10.51 6.67
C ALA A 32 -5.30 -10.64 6.62
N LYS A 33 -5.92 -11.35 7.56
CA LYS A 33 -7.37 -11.44 7.69
C LYS A 33 -7.96 -10.13 8.19
N GLU A 34 -7.35 -9.50 9.18
CA GLU A 34 -7.74 -8.18 9.68
C GLU A 34 -7.71 -7.13 8.57
N ASP A 35 -6.60 -7.02 7.82
CA ASP A 35 -6.48 -6.06 6.71
C ASP A 35 -7.54 -6.30 5.61
N MET A 36 -7.88 -7.58 5.38
CA MET A 36 -8.91 -7.95 4.41
C MET A 36 -10.30 -7.51 4.86
N GLU A 37 -10.63 -7.78 6.12
CA GLU A 37 -11.92 -7.45 6.70
C GLU A 37 -12.11 -5.94 6.81
N GLU A 38 -11.07 -5.22 7.23
CA GLU A 38 -11.07 -3.76 7.25
C GLU A 38 -11.31 -3.17 5.85
N TRP A 39 -10.63 -3.70 4.83
CA TRP A 39 -10.83 -3.26 3.46
C TRP A 39 -12.25 -3.54 2.96
N ARG A 40 -12.80 -4.71 3.29
CA ARG A 40 -14.17 -5.09 2.95
C ARG A 40 -15.17 -4.13 3.58
N ASN A 41 -15.08 -3.91 4.88
CA ASN A 41 -15.98 -3.03 5.62
C ASN A 41 -15.96 -1.58 5.08
N ARG A 42 -14.78 -1.06 4.73
CA ARG A 42 -14.64 0.27 4.14
C ARG A 42 -15.29 0.36 2.76
N ASN A 43 -15.26 -0.70 1.94
CA ASN A 43 -15.93 -0.69 0.64
C ASN A 43 -17.44 -0.84 0.75
N GLU A 44 -17.93 -1.64 1.70
CA GLU A 44 -19.36 -1.76 1.98
C GLU A 44 -19.94 -0.44 2.50
N ALA A 45 -19.18 0.31 3.32
CA ALA A 45 -19.55 1.67 3.72
C ALA A 45 -19.63 2.62 2.51
N LYS A 46 -18.63 2.59 1.62
CA LYS A 46 -18.62 3.39 0.38
C LYS A 46 -19.72 3.03 -0.61
N SER A 47 -20.23 1.80 -0.61
CA SER A 47 -21.35 1.41 -1.49
C SER A 47 -22.71 1.83 -0.95
N ARG A 48 -22.83 2.05 0.37
CA ARG A 48 -24.05 2.55 1.02
C ARG A 48 -24.20 4.06 0.92
N GLU A 49 -23.10 4.78 0.79
CA GLU A 49 -23.09 6.17 0.35
C GLU A 49 -23.37 6.18 -1.15
N GLU A 50 -24.56 6.62 -1.58
CA GLU A 50 -24.88 6.75 -3.00
C GLU A 50 -23.75 7.48 -3.73
N PRO A 51 -23.25 6.96 -4.86
CA PRO A 51 -22.23 7.65 -5.60
C PRO A 51 -22.86 8.92 -6.15
N LYS A 52 -22.56 10.07 -5.54
CA LYS A 52 -22.54 11.33 -6.27
C LYS A 52 -21.60 11.08 -7.44
N HIS A 53 -22.17 10.76 -8.59
CA HIS A 53 -21.46 10.52 -9.83
C HIS A 53 -20.87 11.86 -10.30
N SER A 54 -19.85 12.34 -9.59
CA SER A 54 -18.87 13.22 -10.19
C SER A 54 -18.23 12.38 -11.28
N GLN A 55 -18.48 12.77 -12.52
CA GLN A 55 -17.85 12.19 -13.69
C GLN A 55 -16.35 12.14 -13.42
N ILE A 56 -15.84 10.94 -13.09
CA ILE A 56 -14.43 10.75 -12.82
C ILE A 56 -13.75 11.03 -14.16
N PRO A 57 -12.94 12.09 -14.31
CA PRO A 57 -12.24 12.33 -15.56
C PRO A 57 -11.43 11.08 -15.86
N LEU A 58 -11.49 10.60 -17.12
CA LEU A 58 -10.89 9.35 -17.57
C LEU A 58 -9.59 9.09 -16.82
N ARG A 59 -9.58 8.08 -15.96
CA ARG A 59 -8.40 7.69 -15.20
C ARG A 59 -7.25 7.53 -16.20
N THR A 60 -6.28 8.43 -16.17
CA THR A 60 -5.08 8.33 -16.99
C THR A 60 -4.40 7.02 -16.62
N ARG A 61 -4.60 5.98 -17.43
CA ARG A 61 -3.98 4.68 -17.20
C ARG A 61 -2.48 4.85 -17.34
N TRP A 62 -1.73 4.22 -16.45
CA TRP A 62 -0.28 4.24 -16.51
C TRP A 62 0.20 3.69 -17.87
N LYS A 63 1.14 4.40 -18.50
CA LYS A 63 1.83 3.95 -19.71
C LYS A 63 3.31 3.74 -19.38
N PRO A 64 3.94 2.68 -19.92
CA PRO A 64 5.37 2.47 -19.73
C PRO A 64 6.19 3.61 -20.36
N PRO A 65 7.41 3.89 -19.83
CA PRO A 65 8.33 4.81 -20.47
C PRO A 65 8.69 4.37 -21.89
N PRO A 66 9.04 5.30 -22.78
CA PRO A 66 9.57 4.97 -24.10
C PRO A 66 10.83 4.10 -24.03
N ALA A 67 11.13 3.40 -25.13
CA ALA A 67 12.37 2.62 -25.25
C ALA A 67 13.60 3.51 -25.01
N GLY A 68 14.55 3.04 -24.21
CA GLY A 68 15.75 3.79 -23.81
C GLY A 68 15.60 4.66 -22.56
N TRP A 69 14.40 4.73 -21.95
CA TRP A 69 14.17 5.50 -20.72
C TRP A 69 14.04 4.61 -19.48
N ILE A 70 14.59 5.08 -18.36
CA ILE A 70 14.47 4.44 -17.05
C ILE A 70 13.49 5.25 -16.19
N LYS A 71 12.45 4.60 -15.64
CA LYS A 71 11.56 5.23 -14.66
C LYS A 71 12.18 5.09 -13.26
N CYS A 72 12.64 6.21 -12.70
CA CYS A 72 12.97 6.28 -11.28
C CYS A 72 11.75 6.79 -10.51
N ASN A 73 11.16 5.96 -9.65
CA ASN A 73 10.18 6.44 -8.68
C ASN A 73 10.95 6.86 -7.43
N VAL A 74 10.86 8.14 -7.08
CA VAL A 74 11.47 8.68 -5.86
C VAL A 74 10.33 9.06 -4.91
N ASP A 75 10.45 8.63 -3.66
CA ASP A 75 9.56 9.05 -2.58
C ASP A 75 10.42 9.70 -1.48
N GLY A 76 9.83 10.63 -0.73
CA GLY A 76 10.56 11.41 0.27
C GLY A 76 9.64 11.83 1.40
N THR A 77 10.09 11.64 2.63
CA THR A 77 9.43 12.16 3.83
C THR A 77 10.21 13.34 4.41
N ARG A 78 9.50 14.30 5.00
CA ARG A 78 10.08 15.47 5.66
C ARG A 78 9.45 15.64 7.02
N GLU A 79 10.27 15.72 8.06
CA GLU A 79 9.80 16.03 9.40
C GLU A 79 9.80 17.55 9.62
N GLN A 80 8.61 18.12 9.85
CA GLN A 80 8.41 19.57 9.93
C GLN A 80 9.05 20.19 11.18
N THR A 81 9.15 19.42 12.26
CA THR A 81 9.71 19.83 13.57
C THR A 81 11.24 19.89 13.59
N ARG A 82 11.91 19.05 12.81
CA ARG A 82 13.38 18.93 12.85
C ARG A 82 14.10 19.60 11.69
N ASN A 83 13.34 20.18 10.75
CA ASN A 83 13.87 20.73 9.49
C ASN A 83 14.82 19.75 8.78
N GLN A 84 14.56 18.45 8.91
CA GLN A 84 15.33 17.36 8.33
C GLN A 84 14.48 16.70 7.23
N CYS A 85 15.14 16.32 6.14
CA CYS A 85 14.56 15.59 5.03
C CYS A 85 15.45 14.39 4.71
N GLY A 86 14.84 13.23 4.47
CA GLY A 86 15.55 11.99 4.16
C GLY A 86 15.41 10.90 5.23
N VAL A 87 15.82 9.69 4.86
CA VAL A 87 15.82 8.48 5.70
C VAL A 87 16.75 8.64 6.89
#